data_AF-A0A7X8IVU6-F1
#
_entry.id   AF-A0A7X8IVU6-F1
#
_cell.length_a   1.000
_cell.length_b   1.000
_cell.length_c   1.000
_cell.angle_alpha   90.00
_cell.angle_beta   90.00
_cell.angle_gamma   90.00
#
_symmetry.space_group_name_H-M   'P 1'
#
loop_
_entity.id
_entity.type
_entity.pdbx_description
1 polymer ?
#
loop_
_entity_poly.entity_id
_entity_poly.type
_entity_poly.pdbx_seq_one_letter_code
_entity_poly.pdbx_strand_id
1 'polypeptide(L)'
;MAKKLADNFGIKEHKIVNLDMSLWGGSSLTDNSLDIPDYEDNNKIPNTYVPARNMVFLSIAASYAESREIYDIFIGVSEVDYSGYVDCRQTFITAMENAINQGTVCAVSHNNPIKIHAPFINMKKSDEIKLGLSLGIDYSNTWSCYKGADKPCGSCDSCVLRKKAFEEAGSIDPLLDK
;
A
#
# COMPACT_ATOMS: atom_id res chain seq x y z
N MET A 1 -12.19 -6.04 -6.93
CA MET A 1 -12.37 -5.73 -5.50
C MET A 1 -12.27 -4.23 -5.20
N ALA A 2 -11.13 -3.58 -5.45
CA ALA A 2 -10.93 -2.15 -5.17
C ALA A 2 -12.00 -1.22 -5.78
N LYS A 3 -12.44 -1.49 -7.02
CA LYS A 3 -13.53 -0.72 -7.66
C LYS A 3 -14.85 -0.80 -6.89
N LYS A 4 -15.24 -2.01 -6.45
CA LYS A 4 -16.46 -2.21 -5.68
C LYS A 4 -16.41 -1.48 -4.33
N LEU A 5 -15.24 -1.48 -3.66
CA LEU A 5 -15.04 -0.70 -2.44
C LEU A 5 -15.17 0.80 -2.71
N ALA A 6 -14.53 1.30 -3.76
CA ALA A 6 -14.61 2.71 -4.15
C ALA A 6 -16.08 3.14 -4.42
N ASP A 7 -16.84 2.30 -5.12
CA ASP A 7 -18.27 2.53 -5.36
C ASP A 7 -19.07 2.57 -4.04
N ASN A 8 -18.82 1.62 -3.13
CA ASN A 8 -19.50 1.56 -1.83
C ASN A 8 -19.23 2.79 -0.94
N PHE A 9 -18.03 3.36 -1.01
CA PHE A 9 -17.65 4.56 -0.26
C PHE A 9 -18.01 5.87 -1.00
N GLY A 10 -18.66 5.80 -2.15
CA GLY A 10 -19.05 7.00 -2.91
C GLY A 10 -17.85 7.78 -3.46
N ILE A 11 -16.74 7.11 -3.75
CA ILE A 11 -15.55 7.74 -4.33
C ILE A 11 -15.89 8.28 -5.72
N LYS A 12 -15.64 9.58 -5.93
CA LYS A 12 -16.01 10.30 -7.17
C LYS A 12 -15.43 9.68 -8.43
N GLU A 13 -14.20 9.17 -8.35
CA GLU A 13 -13.47 8.68 -9.51
C GLU A 13 -12.46 7.61 -9.09
N HIS A 14 -12.45 6.47 -9.79
CA HIS A 14 -11.46 5.41 -9.62
C HIS A 14 -10.75 5.14 -10.95
N LYS A 15 -9.44 5.41 -10.98
CA LYS A 15 -8.57 5.22 -12.14
C LYS A 15 -7.66 4.01 -11.96
N ILE A 16 -7.46 3.27 -13.05
CA ILE A 16 -6.52 2.15 -13.12
C ILE A 16 -5.40 2.59 -14.05
N VAL A 17 -4.17 2.61 -13.52
CA VAL A 17 -2.95 2.81 -14.30
C VAL A 17 -2.24 1.47 -14.39
N ASN A 18 -2.08 0.95 -15.60
CA ASN A 18 -1.39 -0.31 -15.84
C ASN A 18 0.12 -0.06 -15.90
N LEU A 19 0.87 -0.69 -15.00
CA LEU A 19 2.33 -0.60 -14.93
C LEU A 19 2.91 -2.01 -15.00
N ASP A 20 3.69 -2.28 -16.03
CA ASP A 20 4.30 -3.60 -16.22
C ASP A 20 5.63 -3.72 -15.48
N MET A 21 5.59 -3.79 -14.15
CA MET A 21 6.80 -3.91 -13.32
C MET A 21 7.54 -5.25 -13.48
N SER A 22 7.07 -6.18 -14.32
CA SER A 22 7.78 -7.43 -14.62
C SER A 22 9.09 -7.19 -15.37
N LEU A 23 9.19 -6.09 -16.14
CA LEU A 23 10.36 -5.74 -16.96
C LEU A 23 11.65 -5.51 -16.16
N TRP A 24 11.55 -5.27 -14.85
CA TRP A 24 12.69 -5.04 -13.97
C TRP A 24 13.27 -6.35 -13.39
N GLY A 25 12.44 -7.40 -13.32
CA GLY A 25 12.75 -8.65 -12.64
C GLY A 25 12.92 -8.51 -11.12
N GLY A 26 13.29 -9.61 -10.47
CA GLY A 26 13.70 -9.61 -9.06
C GLY A 26 12.56 -9.62 -8.03
N SER A 27 11.30 -9.75 -8.46
CA SER A 27 10.15 -9.90 -7.56
C SER A 27 9.19 -11.02 -7.99
N SER A 28 8.83 -11.92 -7.07
CA SER A 28 7.80 -12.93 -7.28
C SER A 28 6.37 -12.36 -7.35
N LEU A 29 6.19 -11.07 -7.05
CA LEU A 29 4.90 -10.38 -7.23
C LEU A 29 4.69 -9.85 -8.64
N THR A 30 5.75 -9.76 -9.46
CA THR A 30 5.69 -9.21 -10.82
C THR A 30 6.20 -10.19 -11.87
N ASP A 31 7.00 -11.19 -11.47
CA ASP A 31 7.50 -12.24 -12.34
C ASP A 31 6.77 -13.58 -12.08
N ASN A 32 5.92 -13.98 -13.03
CA ASN A 32 5.14 -15.22 -12.94
C ASN A 32 5.99 -16.50 -13.05
N SER A 33 7.29 -16.40 -13.37
CA SER A 33 8.20 -17.55 -13.38
C SER A 33 8.75 -17.87 -11.99
N LEU A 34 8.58 -16.97 -11.02
CA LEU A 34 9.05 -17.14 -9.65
C LEU A 34 7.89 -17.54 -8.74
N ASP A 35 8.12 -18.57 -7.91
CA ASP A 35 7.17 -18.92 -6.87
C ASP A 35 7.18 -17.86 -5.76
N ILE A 36 5.97 -17.49 -5.33
CA ILE A 36 5.78 -16.73 -4.10
C ILE A 36 6.05 -17.71 -2.94
N PRO A 37 6.96 -17.40 -2.00
CA PRO A 37 7.31 -18.29 -0.91
C PRO A 37 6.21 -18.30 0.17
N ASP A 38 6.16 -19.37 0.97
CA ASP A 38 5.44 -19.32 2.24
C ASP A 38 6.21 -18.44 3.24
N TYR A 39 5.53 -18.01 4.30
CA TYR A 39 6.13 -17.15 5.30
C TYR A 39 7.35 -17.80 5.95
N GLU A 40 8.47 -17.08 5.93
CA GLU A 40 9.68 -17.42 6.66
C GLU A 40 9.99 -16.32 7.67
N ASP A 41 10.10 -16.69 8.95
CA ASP A 41 10.51 -15.77 10.02
C ASP A 41 12.02 -15.52 9.94
N ASN A 42 12.45 -14.73 8.95
CA ASN A 42 13.81 -14.29 8.80
C ASN A 42 13.88 -12.81 8.39
N ASN A 43 14.95 -12.12 8.79
CA ASN A 43 15.14 -10.69 8.52
C ASN A 43 15.68 -10.39 7.10
N LYS A 44 15.51 -11.31 6.14
CA LYS A 44 15.94 -11.06 4.75
C LYS A 44 14.85 -10.28 4.02
N ILE A 45 15.27 -9.46 3.07
CA ILE A 45 14.32 -8.85 2.14
C ILE A 45 13.66 -10.00 1.35
N PRO A 46 12.33 -10.14 1.41
CA PRO A 46 11.67 -11.24 0.74
C PRO A 46 11.76 -11.07 -0.78
N ASN A 47 11.72 -12.17 -1.54
CA ASN A 47 11.64 -12.09 -3.00
C ASN A 47 10.31 -11.47 -3.48
N THR A 48 9.37 -11.17 -2.58
CA THR A 48 8.14 -10.41 -2.83
C THR A 48 8.37 -8.89 -2.81
N TYR A 49 9.59 -8.44 -2.55
CA TYR A 49 9.98 -7.03 -2.67
C TYR A 49 9.98 -6.60 -4.13
N VAL A 50 9.24 -5.54 -4.47
CA VAL A 50 9.27 -4.91 -5.79
C VAL A 50 10.13 -3.64 -5.68
N PRO A 51 11.24 -3.53 -6.43
CA PRO A 51 12.18 -2.42 -6.28
C PRO A 51 11.55 -1.04 -6.38
N ALA A 52 11.64 -0.25 -5.30
CA ALA A 52 11.27 1.16 -5.22
C ALA A 52 9.87 1.50 -5.80
N ARG A 53 8.91 0.56 -5.72
CA ARG A 53 7.61 0.74 -6.37
C ARG A 53 6.84 1.96 -5.88
N ASN A 54 6.99 2.35 -4.60
CA ASN A 54 6.27 3.51 -4.06
C ASN A 54 6.76 4.83 -4.67
N MET A 55 8.02 4.88 -5.13
CA MET A 55 8.53 6.03 -5.88
C MET A 55 7.76 6.22 -7.19
N VAL A 56 7.60 5.15 -7.95
CA VAL A 56 6.84 5.15 -9.21
C VAL A 56 5.37 5.52 -8.95
N PHE A 57 4.76 4.94 -7.92
CA PHE A 57 3.36 5.22 -7.57
C PHE A 57 3.14 6.69 -7.20
N LEU A 58 4.02 7.27 -6.37
CA LEU A 58 3.92 8.67 -5.98
C LEU A 58 4.14 9.62 -7.16
N SER A 59 5.08 9.31 -8.07
CA SER A 59 5.29 10.12 -9.29
C SER A 59 4.05 10.14 -10.20
N ILE A 60 3.39 9.00 -10.37
CA ILE A 60 2.15 8.90 -11.15
C ILE A 60 1.00 9.64 -10.47
N ALA A 61 0.84 9.44 -9.15
CA ALA A 61 -0.18 10.13 -8.37
C ALA A 61 0.00 11.66 -8.42
N ALA A 62 1.24 12.15 -8.33
CA ALA A 62 1.56 13.57 -8.42
C ALA A 62 1.24 14.15 -9.81
N SER A 63 1.63 13.46 -10.89
CA SER A 63 1.30 13.89 -12.25
C SER A 63 -0.22 13.95 -12.49
N TYR A 64 -0.95 12.95 -12.00
CA TYR A 64 -2.41 12.96 -12.03
C TYR A 64 -3.00 14.11 -11.21
N ALA A 65 -2.53 14.29 -9.98
CA ALA A 65 -3.01 15.32 -9.08
C ALA A 65 -2.80 16.73 -9.65
N GLU A 66 -1.62 17.02 -10.20
CA GLU A 66 -1.31 18.30 -10.85
C GLU A 66 -2.25 18.59 -12.01
N SER A 67 -2.49 17.62 -12.90
CA SER A 67 -3.40 17.78 -14.05
C SER A 67 -4.86 18.06 -13.67
N ARG A 68 -5.20 17.89 -12.39
CA ARG A 68 -6.56 17.97 -11.84
C ARG A 68 -6.70 19.02 -10.74
N GLU A 69 -5.65 19.80 -10.47
CA GLU A 69 -5.60 20.79 -9.38
C GLU A 69 -5.91 20.16 -8.01
N ILE A 70 -5.38 18.96 -7.79
CA ILE A 70 -5.46 18.24 -6.51
C ILE A 70 -4.14 18.45 -5.76
N TYR A 71 -4.23 18.82 -4.49
CA TYR A 71 -3.07 19.16 -3.67
C TYR A 71 -2.82 18.18 -2.51
N ASP A 72 -3.65 17.15 -2.36
CA ASP A 72 -3.53 16.16 -1.30
C ASP A 72 -3.44 14.75 -1.89
N ILE A 73 -2.35 14.05 -1.57
CA ILE A 73 -2.13 12.66 -1.94
C ILE A 73 -2.05 11.82 -0.67
N PHE A 74 -2.86 10.77 -0.57
CA PHE A 74 -2.83 9.84 0.56
C PHE A 74 -2.18 8.52 0.14
N ILE A 75 -1.29 7.99 0.99
CA ILE A 75 -0.63 6.69 0.80
C ILE A 75 -0.65 5.88 2.11
N GLY A 76 -1.07 4.62 2.03
CA GLY A 76 -1.23 3.73 3.19
C GLY A 76 0.05 2.97 3.59
N VAL A 77 1.19 3.63 3.66
CA VAL A 77 2.47 3.02 4.11
C VAL A 77 2.60 3.07 5.64
N SER A 78 3.34 2.11 6.20
CA SER A 78 3.78 2.07 7.61
C SER A 78 5.27 1.75 7.68
N GLU A 79 5.96 2.36 8.65
CA GLU A 79 7.38 2.13 8.96
C GLU A 79 7.57 1.22 10.19
N VAL A 80 6.54 1.01 11.01
CA VAL A 80 6.65 0.31 12.31
C VAL A 80 6.82 -1.20 12.15
N ASP A 81 6.07 -1.82 11.25
CA ASP A 81 6.11 -3.27 11.00
C ASP A 81 7.06 -3.61 9.84
N TYR A 82 8.24 -3.00 9.87
CA TYR A 82 9.21 -2.94 8.79
C TYR A 82 9.59 -4.33 8.25
N SER A 83 9.12 -4.64 7.05
CA SER A 83 9.46 -5.84 6.28
C SER A 83 10.67 -5.64 5.34
N GLY A 84 11.49 -4.60 5.56
CA GLY A 84 12.66 -4.31 4.72
C GLY A 84 12.47 -3.18 3.69
N TYR A 85 11.27 -2.61 3.57
CA TYR A 85 10.91 -1.66 2.51
C TYR A 85 11.33 -0.23 2.85
N VAL A 86 12.45 0.19 2.28
CA VAL A 86 13.04 1.52 2.50
C VAL A 86 12.18 2.68 2.00
N ASP A 87 11.28 2.41 1.05
CA ASP A 87 10.36 3.34 0.37
C ASP A 87 9.00 3.50 1.10
N CYS A 88 8.91 3.04 2.34
CA CYS A 88 7.77 3.27 3.24
C CYS A 88 8.09 4.25 4.38
N ARG A 89 9.34 4.72 4.48
CA ARG A 89 9.85 5.50 5.62
C ARG A 89 9.48 6.97 5.55
N GLN A 90 9.36 7.63 6.70
CA GLN A 90 9.01 9.05 6.76
C GLN A 90 10.03 9.92 6.01
N THR A 91 11.31 9.56 6.09
CA THR A 91 12.39 10.26 5.35
C THR A 91 12.21 10.16 3.84
N PHE A 92 11.78 9.01 3.32
CA PHE A 92 11.48 8.83 1.90
C PHE A 92 10.24 9.63 1.49
N ILE A 93 9.14 9.57 2.26
CA ILE A 93 7.92 10.33 1.97
C ILE A 93 8.20 11.84 1.92
N THR A 94 8.95 12.36 2.89
CA THR A 94 9.36 13.77 2.91
C THR A 94 10.25 14.12 1.71
N ALA A 95 11.19 13.25 1.34
CA ALA A 95 12.05 13.47 0.18
C ALA A 95 11.25 13.48 -1.13
N MET A 96 10.29 12.56 -1.29
CA MET A 96 9.41 12.52 -2.46
C MET A 96 8.49 13.73 -2.54
N GLU A 97 7.91 14.18 -1.42
CA GLU A 97 7.10 15.41 -1.36
C GLU A 97 7.90 16.63 -1.85
N ASN A 98 9.15 16.76 -1.39
CA ASN A 98 10.03 17.83 -1.83
C ASN A 98 10.36 17.74 -3.32
N ALA A 99 10.71 16.54 -3.81
CA ALA A 99 11.02 16.34 -5.23
C ALA A 99 9.81 16.66 -6.14
N ILE A 100 8.60 16.23 -5.74
CA ILE A 100 7.35 16.53 -6.45
C ILE A 100 7.09 18.04 -6.48
N ASN A 101 7.24 18.73 -5.35
CA ASN A 101 7.00 20.17 -5.29
C ASN A 101 8.06 21.00 -6.05
N GLN A 102 9.25 20.45 -6.30
CA GLN A 102 10.23 21.06 -7.19
C GLN A 102 9.92 20.81 -8.68
N GLY A 103 9.20 19.73 -9.00
CA GLY A 103 8.90 19.31 -10.36
C GLY A 103 7.54 19.73 -10.91
N THR A 104 6.68 20.36 -10.11
CA THR A 104 5.29 20.71 -10.48
C THR A 104 5.11 22.21 -10.61
N VAL A 105 4.40 22.64 -11.66
CA VAL A 105 4.02 24.03 -11.93
C VAL A 105 3.09 24.55 -10.82
N CYS A 106 2.19 23.70 -10.31
CA CYS A 106 1.27 24.12 -9.25
C CYS A 106 2.01 24.58 -7.98
N ALA A 107 3.10 23.91 -7.62
CA ALA A 107 3.93 24.30 -6.49
C ALA A 107 4.84 25.50 -6.84
N VAL A 108 5.61 25.40 -7.92
CA VAL A 108 6.67 26.37 -8.25
C VAL A 108 6.11 27.71 -8.72
N SER A 109 5.09 27.70 -9.56
CA SER A 109 4.56 28.91 -10.21
C SER A 109 3.29 29.43 -9.55
N HIS A 110 2.46 28.54 -8.99
CA HIS A 110 1.15 28.93 -8.43
C HIS A 110 1.11 28.94 -6.90
N ASN A 111 2.22 28.57 -6.22
CA ASN A 111 2.31 28.50 -4.76
C ASN A 111 1.24 27.61 -4.11
N ASN A 112 0.83 26.55 -4.82
CA ASN A 112 -0.09 25.51 -4.36
C ASN A 112 0.64 24.15 -4.32
N PRO A 113 1.47 23.90 -3.30
CA PRO A 113 2.24 22.67 -3.20
C PRO A 113 1.35 21.46 -2.93
N ILE A 114 1.74 20.32 -3.47
CA ILE A 114 1.15 19.01 -3.17
C ILE A 114 1.67 18.52 -1.82
N LYS A 115 0.75 18.08 -0.95
CA LYS A 115 1.02 17.43 0.32
C LYS A 115 0.83 15.92 0.22
N ILE A 116 1.80 15.15 0.70
CA ILE A 116 1.70 13.69 0.84
C ILE A 116 1.35 13.36 2.29
N HIS A 117 0.23 12.65 2.46
CA HIS A 117 -0.28 12.17 3.73
C HIS A 117 -0.05 10.66 3.84
N ALA A 118 0.73 10.26 4.84
CA ALA A 118 0.94 8.86 5.20
C ALA A 118 0.37 8.61 6.62
N PRO A 119 -0.96 8.53 6.78
CA PRO A 119 -1.60 8.52 8.10
C PRO A 119 -1.21 7.33 8.98
N PHE A 120 -0.76 6.23 8.36
CA PHE A 120 -0.41 5.00 9.06
C PHE A 120 1.10 4.84 9.28
N ILE A 121 1.90 5.86 8.97
CA ILE A 121 3.36 5.71 8.94
C ILE A 121 3.96 5.25 10.27
N ASN A 122 3.36 5.70 11.38
CA ASN A 122 3.74 5.36 12.74
C ASN A 122 2.78 4.39 13.43
N MET A 123 1.87 3.74 12.68
CA MET A 123 0.90 2.80 13.24
C MET A 123 1.36 1.36 13.05
N LYS A 124 1.13 0.52 14.06
CA LYS A 124 1.18 -0.93 13.89
C LYS A 124 -0.02 -1.39 13.09
N LYS A 125 0.11 -2.53 12.40
CA LYS A 125 -1.00 -3.15 11.68
C LYS A 125 -2.18 -3.47 12.59
N SER A 126 -1.94 -3.90 13.84
CA SER A 126 -3.02 -4.11 14.80
C SER A 126 -3.77 -2.82 15.17
N ASP A 127 -3.10 -1.67 15.19
CA ASP A 127 -3.75 -0.37 15.39
C ASP A 127 -4.51 0.09 14.14
N GLU A 128 -3.99 -0.20 12.93
CA GLU A 128 -4.73 0.00 11.68
C GLU A 128 -6.02 -0.82 11.64
N ILE A 129 -5.97 -2.08 12.09
CA ILE A 129 -7.16 -2.95 12.21
C ILE A 129 -8.18 -2.34 13.17
N LYS A 130 -7.75 -1.94 14.38
CA LYS A 130 -8.64 -1.29 15.37
C LYS A 130 -9.28 -0.02 14.82
N LEU A 131 -8.51 0.81 14.12
CA LEU A 131 -9.01 2.04 13.50
C LEU A 131 -10.04 1.73 12.41
N GLY A 132 -9.78 0.77 11.52
CA GLY A 132 -10.77 0.40 10.50
C GLY A 132 -12.04 -0.16 11.13
N LEU A 133 -11.93 -1.02 12.16
CA LEU A 133 -13.09 -1.55 12.88
C LEU A 133 -13.91 -0.44 13.55
N SER A 134 -13.26 0.56 14.16
CA SER A 134 -13.97 1.69 14.79
C SER A 134 -14.65 2.61 13.78
N LEU A 135 -14.13 2.68 12.55
CA LEU A 135 -14.75 3.38 11.42
C LEU A 135 -15.83 2.56 10.69
N GLY A 136 -16.10 1.33 11.12
CA GLY A 136 -17.09 0.44 10.51
C GLY A 136 -16.64 -0.20 9.19
N ILE A 137 -15.33 -0.36 8.97
CA ILE A 137 -14.80 -1.05 7.81
C ILE A 137 -15.14 -2.54 7.88
N ASP A 138 -15.83 -3.03 6.85
CA ASP A 138 -16.05 -4.45 6.64
C ASP A 138 -14.82 -5.10 5.98
N TYR A 139 -13.96 -5.70 6.82
CA TYR A 139 -12.74 -6.37 6.38
C TYR A 139 -12.99 -7.61 5.50
N SER A 140 -14.21 -8.13 5.42
CA SER A 140 -14.56 -9.21 4.47
C SER A 140 -14.51 -8.73 3.00
N ASN A 141 -14.55 -7.42 2.79
CA ASN A 141 -14.40 -6.80 1.48
C ASN A 141 -12.97 -6.29 1.20
N THR A 142 -11.96 -6.72 1.97
CA THR A 142 -10.53 -6.35 1.76
C THR A 142 -9.67 -7.52 1.29
N TRP A 143 -8.50 -7.26 0.70
CA TRP A 143 -7.61 -8.33 0.24
C TRP A 143 -6.15 -7.99 0.49
N SER A 144 -5.40 -8.98 0.98
CA SER A 144 -3.96 -8.83 1.26
C SER A 144 -3.12 -9.96 0.65
N CYS A 145 -3.72 -11.13 0.40
CA CYS A 145 -2.98 -12.33 -0.01
C CYS A 145 -2.23 -12.17 -1.34
N TYR A 146 -1.00 -12.66 -1.40
CA TYR A 146 -0.18 -12.65 -2.62
C TYR A 146 -0.47 -13.83 -3.56
N LYS A 147 -0.87 -14.99 -3.03
CA LYS A 147 -0.99 -16.25 -3.79
C LYS A 147 -2.42 -16.67 -4.12
N GLY A 148 -3.34 -16.33 -3.23
CA GLY A 148 -4.72 -16.81 -3.28
C GLY A 148 -5.44 -16.28 -4.52
N ALA A 149 -6.39 -17.06 -5.02
CA ALA A 149 -7.33 -16.61 -6.05
C ALA A 149 -8.64 -16.16 -5.37
N ASP A 150 -9.56 -17.10 -5.13
CA ASP A 150 -10.87 -16.79 -4.55
C ASP A 150 -10.85 -16.63 -3.02
N LYS A 151 -9.87 -17.26 -2.36
CA LYS A 151 -9.65 -17.18 -0.91
C LYS A 151 -8.17 -16.93 -0.60
N PRO A 152 -7.84 -16.22 0.50
CA PRO A 152 -6.46 -16.09 0.93
C PRO A 152 -5.81 -17.46 1.16
N CYS A 153 -4.53 -17.61 0.82
CA CYS A 153 -3.82 -18.88 0.96
C CYS A 153 -3.49 -19.25 2.42
N GLY A 154 -3.50 -18.28 3.33
CA GLY A 154 -3.18 -18.48 4.75
C GLY A 154 -1.69 -18.64 5.06
N SER A 155 -0.83 -18.87 4.06
CA SER A 155 0.58 -19.21 4.26
C SER A 155 1.60 -18.16 3.80
N CYS A 156 1.25 -17.26 2.88
CA CYS A 156 2.18 -16.21 2.41
C CYS A 156 2.40 -15.13 3.47
N ASP A 157 3.50 -14.38 3.37
CA ASP A 157 3.86 -13.29 4.31
C ASP A 157 2.68 -12.40 4.67
N SER A 158 1.99 -11.91 3.63
CA SER A 158 0.86 -10.98 3.81
C SER A 158 -0.32 -11.61 4.56
N CYS A 159 -0.59 -12.91 4.36
CA CYS A 159 -1.63 -13.61 5.12
C CYS A 159 -1.25 -13.79 6.58
N VAL A 160 -0.01 -14.21 6.85
CA VAL A 160 0.46 -14.45 8.23
C VAL A 160 0.51 -13.13 9.01
N LEU A 161 1.04 -12.06 8.40
CA LEU A 161 1.08 -10.73 9.01
C LEU A 161 -0.33 -10.16 9.26
N ARG A 162 -1.25 -10.36 8.31
CA ARG A 162 -2.64 -9.97 8.48
C ARG A 162 -3.28 -10.71 9.66
N LYS A 163 -3.15 -12.03 9.72
CA LYS A 163 -3.72 -12.84 10.82
C LYS A 163 -3.19 -12.37 12.18
N LYS A 164 -1.87 -12.20 12.31
CA LYS A 164 -1.22 -11.67 13.51
C LYS A 164 -1.77 -10.31 13.91
N ALA A 165 -1.97 -9.39 12.95
CA ALA A 165 -2.52 -8.08 13.22
C ALA A 165 -3.95 -8.12 13.76
N PHE A 166 -4.80 -9.04 13.27
CA PHE A 166 -6.15 -9.27 13.81
C PHE A 166 -6.11 -9.84 15.23
N GLU A 167 -5.27 -10.85 15.46
CA GLU A 167 -5.08 -11.46 16.79
C GLU A 167 -4.63 -10.41 17.83
N GLU A 168 -3.62 -9.60 17.50
CA GLU A 168 -3.16 -8.49 18.33
C GLU A 168 -4.21 -7.37 18.50
N ALA A 169 -5.10 -7.22 17.52
CA ALA A 169 -6.23 -6.31 17.62
C ALA A 169 -7.36 -6.84 18.52
N GLY A 170 -7.30 -8.10 18.95
CA GLY A 170 -8.35 -8.76 19.71
C GLY A 170 -9.60 -9.03 18.87
N SER A 171 -9.42 -9.24 17.56
CA SER A 171 -10.51 -9.47 16.60
C SER A 171 -10.21 -10.69 15.72
N ILE A 172 -11.26 -11.23 15.08
CA ILE A 172 -11.17 -12.38 14.17
C ILE A 172 -11.09 -11.87 12.74
N ASP A 173 -10.18 -12.42 11.94
CA ASP A 173 -10.09 -12.06 10.51
C ASP A 173 -11.22 -12.76 9.73
N PRO A 174 -12.17 -12.01 9.12
CA PRO A 174 -13.30 -12.60 8.40
C PRO A 174 -12.91 -13.42 7.16
N LEU A 175 -11.64 -13.35 6.71
CA LEU A 175 -11.16 -14.04 5.51
C LEU A 175 -10.24 -15.22 5.78
N LEU A 176 -9.67 -15.34 6.98
CA LEU A 176 -8.68 -16.38 7.32
C LEU A 176 -9.19 -17.39 8.36
N ASP A 177 -10.21 -17.04 9.14
CA ASP A 177 -10.84 -17.97 10.08
C ASP A 177 -12.20 -18.45 9.52
N LYS A 178 -12.16 -19.57 8.78
CA LYS A 178 -13.32 -20.39 8.40
C LYS A 178 -12.98 -21.87 8.41
#